data_AF-A0A357CG96-F1
#
_entry.id   AF-A0A357CG96-F1
#
_cell.length_a   1.000
_cell.length_b   1.000
_cell.length_c   1.000
_cell.angle_alpha   90.00
_cell.angle_beta   90.00
_cell.angle_gamma   90.00
#
_symmetry.space_group_name_H-M   'P 1'
#
loop_
_entity.id
_entity.type
_entity.pdbx_description
1 polymer ?
#
loop_
_entity_poly.entity_id
_entity_poly.type
_entity_poly.pdbx_seq_one_letter_code
_entity_poly.pdbx_strand_id
1 'polypeptide(L)'
;KTIAISTPVADIAVRGTEFWGGPINAKYGVLLLEGEVTVSNQAGSVTLSAPGQGTDIASPLDAPGAPAAWRPEKAARAIEAVTMH
;
A
#
# COMPACT_ATOMS: atom_id res chain seq x y z
N LYS A 1 -6.38 16.83 5.18
CA LYS A 1 -6.97 15.52 4.78
C LYS A 1 -6.00 14.44 5.23
N THR A 2 -6.45 13.52 6.08
CA THR A 2 -5.60 12.50 6.72
C THR A 2 -5.79 11.18 6.00
N ILE A 3 -4.72 10.61 5.43
CA ILE A 3 -4.72 9.21 5.00
C ILE A 3 -4.34 8.40 6.24
N ALA A 4 -5.27 7.63 6.77
CA ALA A 4 -5.03 6.76 7.91
C ALA A 4 -4.61 5.39 7.39
N ILE A 5 -3.34 5.04 7.58
CA ILE A 5 -2.87 3.67 7.33
C ILE A 5 -3.03 2.94 8.65
N SER A 6 -4.14 2.22 8.80
CA SER A 6 -4.36 1.35 9.95
C SER A 6 -3.83 -0.04 9.64
N THR A 7 -2.61 -0.32 10.04
CA THR A 7 -2.22 -1.70 10.33
C THR A 7 -2.87 -2.10 11.65
N PRO A 8 -3.21 -3.38 11.90
CA PRO A 8 -3.72 -3.83 13.21
C PRO A 8 -2.78 -3.57 14.41
N VAL A 9 -1.67 -2.87 14.21
CA VAL A 9 -0.58 -2.65 15.15
C VAL A 9 0.22 -1.40 14.75
N ALA A 10 -0.40 -0.24 14.92
CA ALA A 10 0.27 1.05 14.71
C ALA A 10 0.93 1.52 16.03
N ASP A 11 2.04 0.89 16.38
CA ASP A 11 3.12 1.45 17.21
C ASP A 11 4.42 0.86 16.64
N ILE A 12 5.50 1.63 16.60
CA ILE A 12 6.69 1.32 15.82
C ILE A 12 7.21 -0.10 16.17
N ALA A 13 7.32 -0.96 15.14
CA ALA A 13 7.73 -2.38 15.16
C ALA A 13 6.65 -3.42 15.47
N VAL A 14 6.03 -4.00 14.43
CA VAL A 14 5.46 -5.36 14.53
C VAL A 14 6.03 -6.25 13.44
N ARG A 15 6.82 -7.22 13.88
CA ARG A 15 7.35 -8.32 13.07
C ARG A 15 6.25 -8.91 12.18
N GLY A 16 6.51 -8.94 10.87
CA GLY A 16 5.74 -9.76 9.92
C GLY A 16 4.84 -9.00 8.94
N THR A 17 4.81 -7.65 8.96
CA THR A 17 4.20 -6.87 7.87
C THR A 17 5.20 -5.87 7.28
N GLU A 18 5.49 -6.01 5.99
CA GLU A 18 6.30 -5.09 5.20
C GLU A 18 5.45 -4.55 4.04
N PHE A 19 5.41 -3.23 3.85
CA PHE A 19 4.67 -2.62 2.74
C PHE A 19 5.32 -1.32 2.28
N TRP A 20 5.05 -0.94 1.04
CA TRP A 20 5.41 0.35 0.46
C TRP A 20 4.15 1.20 0.26
N GLY A 21 4.25 2.52 0.48
CA GLY A 21 3.17 3.46 0.18
C GLY A 21 3.74 4.76 -0.39
N GLY A 22 3.26 5.19 -1.55
CA GLY A 22 3.76 6.41 -2.17
C GLY A 22 3.21 6.68 -3.58
N PRO A 23 3.66 7.76 -4.22
CA PRO A 23 3.30 8.06 -5.60
C PRO A 23 3.97 7.09 -6.59
N ILE A 24 3.19 6.45 -7.46
CA ILE A 24 3.66 5.60 -8.56
C ILE A 24 2.72 5.68 -9.75
N ASN A 25 3.26 5.75 -10.97
CA ASN A 25 2.49 5.84 -12.21
C ASN A 25 1.36 6.90 -12.16
N ALA A 26 1.69 8.11 -11.66
CA ALA A 26 0.77 9.25 -11.50
C ALA A 26 -0.41 9.04 -10.54
N LYS A 27 -0.38 8.00 -9.70
CA LYS A 27 -1.36 7.76 -8.63
C LYS A 27 -0.66 7.56 -7.29
N TYR A 28 -1.41 7.56 -6.20
CA TYR A 28 -0.89 7.04 -4.93
C TYR A 28 -1.15 5.54 -4.89
N GLY A 29 -0.14 4.75 -4.55
CA GLY A 29 -0.24 3.29 -4.47
C GLY A 29 0.24 2.78 -3.12
N VAL A 30 -0.30 1.64 -2.73
CA VAL A 30 0.20 0.84 -1.60
C VAL A 30 0.48 -0.57 -2.11
N LEU A 31 1.65 -1.11 -1.78
CA LEU A 31 2.11 -2.45 -2.14
C LEU A 31 2.46 -3.22 -0.88
N LEU A 32 1.90 -4.41 -0.72
CA LEU A 32 2.25 -5.36 0.32
C LEU A 32 3.48 -6.18 -0.11
N LEU A 33 4.52 -6.20 0.72
CA LEU A 33 5.73 -7.00 0.53
C LEU A 33 5.66 -8.29 1.38
N GLU A 34 5.22 -8.17 2.63
CA GLU A 34 5.03 -9.28 3.55
C GLU A 34 3.87 -8.97 4.51
N GLY A 35 3.13 -9.98 4.98
CA GLY A 35 2.08 -9.83 5.99
C GLY A 35 0.71 -9.43 5.45
N GLU A 36 0.02 -8.55 6.18
CA GLU A 36 -1.31 -8.03 5.83
C GLU A 36 -1.42 -6.54 6.19
N VAL A 37 -2.04 -5.74 5.32
CA VAL A 37 -2.29 -4.31 5.55
C VAL A 37 -3.68 -3.88 5.07
N THR A 38 -4.37 -3.09 5.87
CA THR A 38 -5.63 -2.45 5.49
C THR A 38 -5.39 -0.99 5.11
N VAL A 39 -5.73 -0.65 3.87
CA VAL A 39 -5.64 0.71 3.33
C VAL A 39 -7.04 1.31 3.36
N SER A 40 -7.20 2.47 4.03
CA SER A 40 -8.51 3.09 4.19
C SER A 40 -8.48 4.60 4.03
N ASN A 41 -9.61 5.15 3.59
CA ASN A 41 -9.90 6.57 3.57
C ASN A 41 -11.41 6.81 3.78
N GLN A 42 -11.87 8.05 3.65
CA GLN A 42 -13.28 8.42 3.84
C GLN A 42 -14.26 7.76 2.85
N ALA A 43 -13.77 7.26 1.71
CA ALA A 43 -14.58 6.67 0.66
C ALA A 43 -14.63 5.13 0.74
N GLY A 44 -13.75 4.50 1.51
CA GLY A 44 -13.76 3.06 1.73
C GLY A 44 -12.45 2.50 2.24
N SER A 45 -12.37 1.17 2.26
CA SER A 45 -11.17 0.43 2.67
C SER A 45 -10.96 -0.83 1.83
N VAL A 46 -9.71 -1.27 1.76
CA VAL A 46 -9.30 -2.52 1.14
C VAL A 46 -8.21 -3.18 1.98
N THR A 47 -8.23 -4.51 2.06
CA THR A 47 -7.19 -5.29 2.72
C THR A 47 -6.32 -5.95 1.66
N LEU A 48 -5.00 -5.78 1.80
CA LEU A 48 -3.99 -6.52 1.06
C LEU A 48 -3.48 -7.62 1.99
N SER A 49 -3.54 -8.88 1.56
CA SER A 49 -3.22 -10.05 2.41
C SER A 49 -2.27 -11.04 1.75
N ALA A 50 -1.84 -10.78 0.51
CA ALA A 50 -0.82 -11.57 -0.17
C ALA A 50 0.35 -10.70 -0.67
N PRO A 51 1.61 -11.13 -0.49
CA PRO A 51 2.79 -10.47 -1.04
C PRO A 51 2.64 -10.15 -2.53
N GLY A 52 3.05 -8.95 -2.93
CA GLY A 52 2.93 -8.44 -4.30
C GLY A 52 1.54 -7.88 -4.65
N GLN A 53 0.54 -7.99 -3.76
CA GLN A 53 -0.71 -7.27 -3.91
C GLN A 53 -0.51 -5.79 -3.65
N GLY A 54 -1.19 -4.96 -4.41
CA GLY A 54 -1.31 -3.56 -4.13
C GLY A 54 -2.67 -3.00 -4.51
N THR A 55 -2.87 -1.76 -4.11
CA THR A 55 -4.06 -0.97 -4.45
C THR A 55 -3.61 0.40 -4.94
N ASP A 56 -4.34 0.93 -5.90
CA ASP A 56 -4.16 2.29 -6.41
C ASP A 56 -5.30 3.17 -5.89
N ILE A 57 -4.94 4.37 -5.44
CA ILE A 57 -5.85 5.41 -4.98
C ILE A 57 -5.78 6.53 -6.03
N ALA A 58 -6.84 6.65 -6.83
CA ALA A 58 -6.89 7.62 -7.93
C ALA A 58 -6.88 9.07 -7.43
N SER A 59 -7.62 9.35 -6.35
CA SER A 59 -7.54 10.60 -5.60
C SER A 59 -7.92 10.37 -4.13
N PRO A 60 -7.65 11.33 -3.23
CA PRO A 60 -8.02 11.22 -1.80
C PRO A 60 -9.54 11.12 -1.53
N LEU A 61 -10.38 11.30 -2.55
CA LEU A 61 -11.83 11.16 -2.49
C LEU A 61 -12.33 9.83 -3.04
N ASP A 62 -11.47 9.07 -3.73
CA ASP A 62 -11.82 7.79 -4.30
C ASP A 62 -11.44 6.68 -3.33
N ALA A 63 -12.28 5.65 -3.21
CA ALA A 63 -11.93 4.47 -2.43
C ALA A 63 -10.65 3.83 -3.01
N PRO A 64 -9.82 3.20 -2.17
CA PRO A 64 -8.74 2.35 -2.67
C PRO A 64 -9.30 1.33 -3.67
N GLY A 65 -8.60 1.12 -4.78
CA GLY A 65 -8.97 0.10 -5.75
C GLY A 65 -8.96 -1.31 -5.15
N ALA A 66 -9.62 -2.25 -5.84
CA ALA A 66 -9.60 -3.66 -5.46
C ALA A 66 -8.14 -4.18 -5.36
N PRO A 67 -7.86 -5.12 -4.44
CA PRO A 67 -6.53 -5.65 -4.25
C PRO A 67 -6.13 -6.42 -5.52
N ALA A 68 -4.99 -6.07 -6.10
CA ALA A 68 -4.51 -6.70 -7.32
C ALA A 68 -3.00 -6.93 -7.26
N ALA A 69 -2.54 -8.06 -7.79
CA ALA A 69 -1.12 -8.28 -7.99
C ALA A 69 -0.56 -7.19 -8.91
N TRP A 70 0.44 -6.45 -8.43
CA TRP A 70 1.11 -5.48 -9.28
C TRP A 70 2.00 -6.19 -10.29
N ARG A 71 2.09 -5.60 -11.49
CA ARG A 71 3.07 -6.07 -12.48
C ARG A 71 4.48 -5.98 -11.87
N PRO A 72 5.36 -6.96 -12.14
CA PRO A 72 6.69 -7.01 -11.55
C PRO A 72 7.48 -5.70 -11.71
N GLU A 73 7.38 -5.06 -12.87
CA GLU A 73 8.01 -3.76 -13.17
C GLU A 73 7.55 -2.63 -12.23
N LYS A 74 6.27 -2.61 -11.85
CA LYS A 74 5.69 -1.59 -10.96
C LYS A 74 6.11 -1.88 -9.52
N ALA A 75 6.10 -3.16 -9.12
CA ALA A 75 6.55 -3.57 -7.80
C ALA A 75 8.05 -3.29 -7.59
N ALA A 76 8.90 -3.58 -8.59
CA ALA A 76 10.33 -3.29 -8.54
C ALA A 76 10.60 -1.81 -8.28
N ARG A 77 9.94 -0.90 -9.01
CA ARG A 77 10.05 0.56 -8.80
C ARG A 77 9.68 0.99 -7.39
N ALA A 78 8.65 0.37 -6.81
CA ALA A 78 8.25 0.66 -5.43
C ALA A 78 9.31 0.20 -4.42
N ILE A 79 9.90 -0.98 -4.63
CA ILE A 79 10.98 -1.53 -3.78
C ILE A 79 12.25 -0.68 -3.88
N GLU A 80 12.64 -0.28 -5.10
CA GLU A 80 13.79 0.61 -5.34
C GLU A 80 13.62 1.96 -4.64
N ALA A 81 12.41 2.51 -4.57
CA ALA A 81 12.14 3.78 -3.91
C ALA A 81 12.31 3.74 -2.37
N VAL A 82 12.25 2.55 -1.73
CA VAL A 82 12.55 2.37 -0.28
C VAL A 82 14.05 2.23 -0.04
N THR A 83 14.77 1.70 -1.02
CA THR A 83 16.18 1.34 -0.88
C THR A 83 17.03 2.59 -1.13
N MET A 84 17.14 3.49 -0.14
CA MET A 84 18.16 4.53 -0.13
C MET A 84 19.53 3.90 0.22
N HIS A 85 20.56 4.24 -0.57
CA HIS A 85 21.98 3.99 -0.26
C HIS A 85 22.47 4.84 0.90
#